data_AF-X1D822-F1
#
_entry.id   AF-X1D822-F1
#
_cell.length_a   1.000
_cell.length_b   1.000
_cell.length_c   1.000
_cell.angle_alpha   90.00
_cell.angle_beta   90.00
_cell.angle_gamma   90.00
#
_symmetry.space_group_name_H-M   'P 1'
#
loop_
_entity.id
_entity.type
_entity.pdbx_description
1 polymer ?
#
loop_
_entity_poly.entity_id
_entity_poly.type
_entity_poly.pdbx_seq_one_letter_code
_entity_poly.pdbx_strand_id
1 'polypeptide(L)'
;MLEVFLNYWYEQDADIITAWNLSFDVDYLLARLQQLGISDKKLSQEEDSDFNDVTNFFTGSKTNKSIIKRTNGEVEILGLVLFDMLKAYRKMHFGELRAYDLNSIAVDELNEKKEKVYNTGKVWREDL
;
A
#
# COMPACT_ATOMS: atom_id res chain seq x y z
N MET A 1 14.22 -6.55 -9.90
CA MET A 1 12.76 -6.29 -9.91
C MET A 1 12.37 -5.27 -8.85
N LEU A 2 12.56 -5.55 -7.56
CA LEU A 2 12.06 -4.66 -6.50
C LEU A 2 12.75 -3.29 -6.47
N GLU A 3 14.04 -3.21 -6.79
CA GLU A 3 14.74 -1.93 -7.00
C GLU A 3 14.18 -1.14 -8.19
N VAL A 4 13.85 -1.81 -9.30
CA VAL A 4 13.23 -1.17 -10.47
C VAL A 4 11.83 -0.67 -10.12
N PHE A 5 11.07 -1.43 -9.32
CA PHE A 5 9.79 -0.99 -8.79
C PHE A 5 9.93 0.26 -7.91
N LEU A 6 10.93 0.30 -7.02
CA LEU A 6 11.18 1.49 -6.19
C LEU A 6 11.58 2.70 -7.03
N ASN A 7 12.39 2.53 -8.07
CA ASN A 7 12.72 3.63 -8.98
C ASN A 7 11.47 4.16 -9.68
N TYR A 8 10.63 3.26 -10.20
CA TYR A 8 9.34 3.63 -10.78
C TYR A 8 8.45 4.34 -9.76
N TRP A 9 8.37 3.83 -8.52
CA TRP A 9 7.60 4.41 -7.43
C TRP A 9 8.00 5.86 -7.14
N TYR A 10 9.32 6.12 -7.09
CA TYR A 10 9.86 7.46 -6.93
C TYR A 10 9.60 8.37 -8.13
N GLU A 11 9.76 7.85 -9.35
CA GLU A 11 9.49 8.62 -10.56
C GLU A 11 8.01 9.00 -10.72
N GLN A 12 7.09 8.18 -10.22
CA GLN A 12 5.66 8.48 -10.28
C GLN A 12 5.22 9.57 -9.30
N ASP A 13 5.96 9.77 -8.20
CA ASP A 13 5.68 10.80 -7.18
C ASP A 13 4.19 10.93 -6.81
N ALA A 14 3.54 9.79 -6.58
CA ALA A 14 2.10 9.76 -6.37
C ALA A 14 1.72 10.29 -4.98
N ASP A 15 0.80 11.25 -4.88
CA ASP A 15 0.28 11.73 -3.58
C ASP A 15 -0.67 10.73 -2.90
N ILE A 16 -1.42 9.97 -3.71
CA ILE A 16 -2.48 9.07 -3.25
C ILE A 16 -2.27 7.69 -3.86
N ILE A 17 -2.28 6.67 -3.01
CA ILE A 17 -2.24 5.27 -3.42
C ILE A 17 -3.58 4.64 -3.10
N THR A 18 -4.16 3.97 -4.10
CA THR A 18 -5.41 3.24 -3.95
C THR A 18 -5.23 1.79 -4.36
N ALA A 19 -5.91 0.88 -3.66
CA ALA A 19 -6.02 -0.51 -4.05
C ALA A 19 -7.22 -1.17 -3.35
N TRP A 20 -7.48 -2.42 -3.70
CA TRP A 20 -8.47 -3.25 -3.01
C TRP A 20 -7.78 -4.04 -1.90
N ASN A 21 -8.11 -3.78 -0.62
CA ASN A 21 -7.42 -4.36 0.54
C ASN A 21 -5.95 -3.93 0.63
N LEU A 22 -5.71 -2.63 0.41
CA LEU A 22 -4.38 -2.02 0.30
C LEU A 22 -3.44 -2.33 1.48
N SER A 23 -3.98 -2.52 2.68
CA SER A 23 -3.17 -2.85 3.87
C SER A 23 -2.34 -4.11 3.68
N PHE A 24 -2.88 -5.12 2.97
CA PHE A 24 -2.15 -6.35 2.69
C PHE A 24 -0.92 -6.09 1.80
N ASP A 25 -1.10 -5.34 0.71
CA ASP A 25 -0.03 -5.07 -0.24
C ASP A 25 1.10 -4.25 0.41
N VAL A 26 0.73 -3.20 1.17
CA VAL A 26 1.71 -2.36 1.87
C VAL A 26 2.46 -3.15 2.94
N ASP A 27 1.75 -3.93 3.76
CA ASP A 27 2.39 -4.77 4.78
C ASP A 27 3.34 -5.81 4.16
N TYR A 28 2.93 -6.42 3.06
CA TYR A 28 3.75 -7.39 2.34
C TYR A 28 5.01 -6.75 1.77
N LEU A 29 4.89 -5.58 1.12
CA LEU A 29 6.02 -4.84 0.56
C LEU A 29 7.03 -4.46 1.65
N LEU A 30 6.56 -3.95 2.79
CA LEU A 30 7.41 -3.58 3.93
C LEU A 30 8.15 -4.80 4.50
N ALA A 31 7.44 -5.90 4.74
CA ALA A 31 8.05 -7.13 5.21
C ALA A 31 9.08 -7.67 4.21
N ARG A 32 8.81 -7.54 2.90
CA ARG A 32 9.71 -8.00 1.85
C ARG A 32 10.97 -7.13 1.75
N LEU A 33 10.84 -5.81 1.86
CA LEU A 33 11.97 -4.88 1.92
C LEU A 33 12.88 -5.23 3.10
N GLN A 34 12.30 -5.41 4.28
CA GLN A 34 13.02 -5.80 5.49
C GLN A 34 13.77 -7.13 5.32
N GLN A 35 13.11 -8.14 4.74
CA GLN A 35 13.73 -9.45 4.49
C GLN A 35 14.92 -9.38 3.52
N LEU A 36 14.88 -8.45 2.56
CA LEU A 36 15.94 -8.23 1.58
C LEU A 36 17.02 -7.26 2.08
N GLY A 37 16.90 -6.72 3.30
CA GLY A 37 17.83 -5.74 3.86
C GLY A 37 17.76 -4.37 3.18
N ILE A 38 16.67 -4.10 2.45
CA ILE A 38 16.41 -2.79 1.82
C ILE A 38 15.69 -1.94 2.85
N SER A 39 16.11 -0.67 3.00
CA SER A 39 15.42 0.26 3.90
C SER A 39 13.98 0.46 3.44
N ASP A 40 13.05 0.21 4.35
CA ASP A 40 11.60 0.44 4.20
C ASP A 40 11.25 1.90 3.92
N LYS A 41 12.07 2.82 4.42
CA LYS A 41 12.00 4.26 4.14
C LYS A 41 11.95 4.60 2.67
N LYS A 42 12.47 3.70 1.81
CA LYS A 42 12.41 3.86 0.36
C LYS A 42 10.98 3.87 -0.23
N LEU A 43 9.97 3.56 0.57
CA LEU A 43 8.57 3.67 0.16
C LEU A 43 7.97 5.07 0.35
N SER A 44 8.61 5.94 1.12
CA SER A 44 8.16 7.33 1.23
C SER A 44 8.79 8.15 0.12
N GLN A 45 8.00 9.08 -0.42
CA GLN A 45 8.48 10.09 -1.37
C GLN A 45 9.37 11.15 -0.68
N GLU A 46 9.33 11.22 0.65
CA GLU A 46 10.09 12.19 1.44
C GLU A 46 11.44 11.61 1.88
N GLU A 47 12.50 12.41 1.75
CA GLU A 47 13.80 12.07 2.34
C GLU A 47 13.78 12.28 3.87
N ASP A 48 14.50 11.43 4.61
CA ASP A 48 14.61 11.50 6.08
C ASP A 48 15.08 12.86 6.59
N SER A 49 15.91 13.58 5.83
CA SER A 49 16.50 14.86 6.24
C SER A 49 15.45 15.95 6.32
N ASP A 50 14.64 16.08 5.28
CA ASP A 50 13.77 17.24 5.08
C ASP A 50 12.64 17.22 6.10
N PHE A 51 12.12 16.04 6.43
CA PHE A 51 11.06 15.89 7.42
C PHE A 51 11.52 16.10 8.86
N ASN A 52 12.71 15.61 9.21
CA ASN A 52 13.22 15.75 10.58
C ASN A 52 13.56 17.21 10.86
N ASP A 53 14.12 17.95 9.90
CA ASP A 53 14.45 19.36 10.07
C ASP A 53 13.21 20.23 10.29
N VAL A 54 12.17 20.03 9.48
CA VAL A 54 10.89 20.74 9.63
C VAL A 54 10.22 20.38 10.96
N THR A 55 10.16 19.10 11.32
CA THR A 55 9.53 18.66 12.57
C THR A 55 10.28 19.21 13.79
N ASN A 56 11.62 19.15 13.79
CA ASN A 56 12.45 19.65 14.88
C ASN A 56 12.31 21.17 15.04
N PHE A 57 12.13 21.91 13.94
CA PHE A 57 11.86 23.35 13.98
C PHE A 57 10.53 23.66 14.69
N PHE A 58 9.43 22.97 14.35
CA PHE A 58 8.11 23.23 14.94
C PHE A 58 7.96 22.73 16.38
N THR A 59 8.61 21.62 16.72
CA THR A 59 8.48 20.98 18.04
C THR A 59 9.52 21.43 19.05
N GLY A 60 10.59 22.11 18.62
CA GLY A 60 11.69 22.56 19.48
C GLY A 60 12.47 21.43 20.16
N SER A 61 12.22 20.18 19.77
CA SER A 61 12.79 18.98 20.38
C SER A 61 13.31 18.05 19.29
N LYS A 62 14.55 17.57 19.43
CA LYS A 62 15.16 16.60 18.51
C LYS A 62 14.47 15.25 18.69
N THR A 63 13.45 15.00 17.89
CA THR A 63 12.78 13.69 17.85
C THR A 63 12.96 13.08 16.46
N ASN A 64 13.58 11.90 16.41
CA ASN A 64 13.68 11.12 15.16
C ASN A 64 12.29 10.56 14.87
N LYS A 65 11.50 11.28 14.08
CA LYS A 65 10.15 10.85 13.73
C LYS A 65 10.28 9.83 12.60
N SER A 66 9.83 8.60 12.83
CA SER A 66 9.87 7.57 11.78
C SER A 66 8.97 7.99 10.61
N ILE A 67 9.51 7.86 9.39
CA ILE A 67 8.80 8.10 8.12
C ILE A 67 7.60 7.16 7.99
N ILE A 68 7.77 5.91 8.43
CA ILE A 68 6.71 4.90 8.47
C ILE A 68 6.23 4.75 9.90
N LYS A 69 4.91 4.73 10.08
CA LYS A 69 4.26 4.56 11.37
C LYS A 69 3.19 3.51 11.27
N ARG A 70 2.85 2.93 12.42
CA ARG A 70 1.68 2.08 12.57
C ARG A 70 0.75 2.71 13.59
N THR A 71 -0.46 3.06 13.16
CA THR A 71 -1.51 3.60 14.02
C THR A 71 -2.68 2.63 14.00
N ASN A 72 -3.10 2.11 15.16
CA ASN A 72 -4.20 1.14 15.27
C ASN A 72 -4.06 -0.11 14.35
N GLY A 73 -2.83 -0.52 14.05
CA GLY A 73 -2.55 -1.65 13.16
C GLY A 73 -2.49 -1.29 11.67
N GLU A 74 -2.85 -0.07 11.29
CA GLU A 74 -2.73 0.42 9.92
C GLU A 74 -1.37 1.11 9.72
N VAL A 75 -0.77 0.90 8.55
CA VAL A 75 0.46 1.57 8.17
C VAL A 75 0.15 2.97 7.67
N GLU A 76 0.94 3.93 8.11
CA GLU A 76 0.99 5.29 7.58
C GLU A 76 2.39 5.52 7.03
N ILE A 77 2.47 6.02 5.79
CA ILE A 77 3.73 6.40 5.14
C ILE A 77 3.68 7.91 4.96
N LEU A 78 4.69 8.60 5.47
CA LEU A 78 4.78 10.05 5.32
C LEU A 78 4.82 10.44 3.83
N GLY A 79 4.18 11.56 3.49
CA GLY A 79 4.09 12.07 2.13
C GLY A 79 3.08 11.33 1.26
N LEU A 80 2.38 10.32 1.81
CA LEU A 80 1.49 9.45 1.05
C LEU A 80 0.14 9.27 1.74
N VAL A 81 -0.94 9.43 0.97
CA VAL A 81 -2.30 9.07 1.40
C VAL A 81 -2.61 7.65 0.95
N LEU A 82 -2.70 6.72 1.91
CA LEU A 82 -3.12 5.35 1.66
C LEU A 82 -4.65 5.24 1.73
N PHE A 83 -5.30 5.20 0.56
CA PHE A 83 -6.76 5.13 0.45
C PHE A 83 -7.21 3.73 0.02
N ASP A 84 -7.67 2.93 0.98
CA ASP A 84 -8.16 1.57 0.73
C ASP A 84 -9.59 1.57 0.17
N MET A 85 -9.73 1.19 -1.09
CA MET A 85 -11.02 1.13 -1.80
C MET A 85 -11.97 0.13 -1.15
N LEU A 86 -11.46 -0.98 -0.58
CA LEU A 86 -12.31 -1.96 0.08
C LEU A 86 -13.01 -1.34 1.30
N LYS A 87 -12.28 -0.57 2.11
CA LYS A 87 -12.83 0.11 3.28
C LYS A 87 -13.80 1.21 2.86
N ALA A 88 -13.42 2.03 1.87
CA ALA A 88 -14.27 3.08 1.35
C ALA A 88 -15.59 2.52 0.80
N TYR A 89 -15.51 1.48 -0.03
CA TYR A 89 -16.67 0.85 -0.65
C TYR A 89 -17.60 0.23 0.39
N ARG A 90 -17.07 -0.51 1.38
CA ARG A 90 -17.85 -1.05 2.51
C ARG A 90 -18.60 0.03 3.30
N LYS A 91 -17.97 1.20 3.45
CA LYS A 91 -18.58 2.33 4.17
C LYS A 91 -19.69 3.00 3.37
N MET A 92 -19.62 2.98 2.04
CA MET A 92 -20.64 3.55 1.16
C MET A 92 -21.83 2.61 0.97
N HIS A 93 -21.59 1.31 0.81
CA HIS A 93 -22.61 0.30 0.54
C HIS A 93 -22.94 -0.55 1.78
N PHE A 94 -23.56 0.10 2.78
CA PHE A 94 -23.87 -0.55 4.05
C PHE A 94 -24.94 -1.64 3.89
N GLY A 95 -24.52 -2.91 3.92
CA GLY A 95 -25.42 -4.07 4.06
C GLY A 95 -26.05 -4.60 2.75
N GLU A 96 -25.64 -4.08 1.60
CA GLU A 96 -26.24 -4.44 0.30
C GLU A 96 -25.60 -5.66 -0.37
N LEU A 97 -24.31 -5.92 -0.10
CA LEU A 97 -23.57 -6.96 -0.81
C LEU A 97 -23.42 -8.27 -0.03
N ARG A 98 -23.43 -9.38 -0.78
CA ARG A 98 -23.21 -10.74 -0.27
C ARG A 98 -21.74 -11.01 0.09
N ALA A 99 -20.81 -10.37 -0.61
CA ALA A 99 -19.37 -10.47 -0.39
C ALA A 99 -18.65 -9.20 -0.89
N TYR A 100 -17.51 -8.87 -0.29
CA TYR A 100 -16.70 -7.69 -0.65
C TYR A 100 -15.35 -8.07 -1.29
N ASP A 101 -15.23 -9.28 -1.82
CA ASP A 101 -14.08 -9.65 -2.62
C ASP A 101 -14.15 -8.95 -3.99
N LEU A 102 -12.98 -8.68 -4.55
CA LEU A 102 -12.86 -7.92 -5.80
C LEU A 102 -13.67 -8.54 -6.94
N ASN A 103 -13.73 -9.88 -7.01
CA ASN A 103 -14.47 -10.58 -8.04
C ASN A 103 -15.99 -10.44 -7.89
N SER A 104 -16.53 -10.46 -6.66
CA SER A 104 -17.98 -10.26 -6.48
C SER A 104 -18.36 -8.82 -6.82
N ILE A 105 -17.55 -7.85 -6.41
CA ILE A 105 -17.83 -6.44 -6.73
C ILE A 105 -17.68 -6.15 -8.22
N ALA A 106 -16.71 -6.78 -8.91
CA ALA A 106 -16.62 -6.68 -10.37
C ALA A 106 -17.86 -7.25 -11.08
N VAL A 107 -18.45 -8.33 -10.56
CA VAL A 107 -19.71 -8.87 -11.09
C VAL A 107 -20.85 -7.89 -10.85
N ASP A 108 -20.97 -7.35 -9.64
CA ASP A 108 -22.09 -6.49 -9.28
C ASP A 108 -22.03 -5.11 -9.99
N GLU A 109 -20.83 -4.53 -10.13
CA GLU A 109 -20.63 -3.18 -10.71
C GLU A 109 -20.36 -3.18 -12.22
N LEU A 110 -19.59 -4.16 -12.71
CA LEU A 110 -19.13 -4.19 -14.10
C LEU A 110 -19.80 -5.29 -14.92
N ASN A 111 -20.61 -6.16 -14.28
CA ASN A 111 -21.21 -7.34 -14.90
C ASN A 111 -20.18 -8.27 -15.57
N GLU A 112 -18.96 -8.28 -15.02
CA GLU A 112 -17.80 -8.99 -15.55
C GLU A 112 -17.15 -9.85 -14.48
N LYS A 113 -16.63 -11.02 -14.86
CA LYS A 113 -15.97 -11.94 -13.94
C LYS A 113 -14.75 -12.60 -14.56
N LYS A 114 -13.60 -12.46 -13.90
CA LYS A 114 -12.40 -13.23 -14.26
C LYS A 114 -12.49 -14.66 -13.73
N GLU A 115 -11.92 -15.59 -14.49
CA GLU A 115 -11.77 -16.97 -14.04
C GLU A 115 -10.88 -17.04 -12.78
N LYS A 116 -11.30 -17.87 -11.83
CA LYS A 116 -10.58 -18.02 -10.57
C LYS A 116 -9.41 -19.00 -10.77
N VAL A 117 -8.20 -18.49 -10.67
CA VAL A 117 -6.99 -19.31 -10.66
C VAL A 117 -6.82 -19.93 -9.27
N TYR A 118 -6.94 -21.26 -9.18
CA TYR A 118 -6.83 -21.98 -7.90
C TYR A 118 -5.39 -22.18 -7.44
N ASN A 119 -4.42 -22.24 -8.37
CA ASN A 119 -3.03 -22.48 -8.06
C ASN A 119 -2.12 -21.48 -8.78
N THR A 120 -1.94 -20.32 -8.16
CA THR A 120 -1.10 -19.24 -8.68
C THR A 120 0.35 -19.68 -8.87
N GLY A 121 0.90 -20.51 -7.97
CA GLY A 121 2.27 -21.01 -8.09
C GLY A 121 2.47 -22.04 -9.21
N LYS A 122 1.43 -22.78 -9.59
CA LYS A 122 1.44 -23.66 -10.77
C LYS A 122 1.40 -22.83 -12.04
N VAL A 123 0.45 -21.89 -12.15
CA VAL A 123 0.35 -20.99 -13.31
C VAL A 123 1.65 -20.23 -13.54
N TRP A 124 2.25 -19.67 -12.48
CA TRP A 124 3.52 -18.96 -12.59
C TRP A 124 4.68 -19.81 -13.13
N ARG A 125 4.69 -21.12 -12.85
CA ARG A 125 5.72 -22.05 -13.34
C ARG A 125 5.44 -22.58 -14.74
N GLU A 126 4.19 -22.58 -15.17
CA GLU A 126 3.76 -23.11 -16.46
C GLU A 126 3.73 -22.02 -17.56
N ASP A 127 3.64 -20.74 -17.17
CA ASP A 127 3.69 -19.57 -18.07
C ASP A 127 5.12 -19.01 -18.31
N LEU A 128 6.17 -19.67 -17.79
CA LEU A 128 7.59 -19.38 -18.08
C LEU A 128 8.18 -20.41 -19.04
#